data_AF-A0A962ZJI6-F1
#
_entry.id   AF-A0A962ZJI6-F1
#
_cell.length_a   1.000
_cell.length_b   1.000
_cell.length_c   1.000
_cell.angle_alpha   90.00
_cell.angle_beta   90.00
_cell.angle_gamma   90.00
#
_symmetry.space_group_name_H-M   'P 1'
#
loop_
_entity.id
_entity.type
_entity.pdbx_description
1 polymer ?
#
loop_
_entity_poly.entity_id
_entity_poly.type
_entity_poly.pdbx_seq_one_letter_code
_entity_poly.pdbx_strand_id
1 'polypeptide(L)'
;PAFEEEQEWRLVSPLITRCLEHPVSFREGHSMLVPYYAFDLGQAEAGMQLEHVYLGPTNNIDLSMHSLRLYLQSCGVTPARGISYCQIPFRQR
;
A
#
# COMPACT_ATOMS: atom_id res chain seq x y z
N PRO A 1 8.50 2.29 25.46
CA PRO A 1 7.79 1.64 24.34
C PRO A 1 8.70 1.60 23.11
N ALA A 2 8.91 0.44 22.48
CA ALA A 2 9.89 0.28 21.39
C ALA A 2 9.55 1.01 20.07
N PHE A 3 8.54 1.87 20.08
CA PHE A 3 7.92 2.51 18.91
C PHE A 3 7.82 4.04 19.04
N GLU A 4 8.46 4.65 20.04
CA GLU A 4 8.37 6.09 20.30
C GLU A 4 9.09 6.93 19.21
N GLU A 5 10.07 6.35 18.51
CA GLU A 5 10.75 6.99 17.37
C GLU A 5 9.97 6.89 16.05
N GLU A 6 9.05 5.93 15.91
CA GLU A 6 8.29 5.70 14.68
C GLU A 6 6.99 6.51 14.75
N GLN A 7 6.98 7.73 14.18
CA GLN A 7 5.77 8.57 14.08
C GLN A 7 4.74 7.98 13.11
N GLU A 8 4.14 6.86 13.47
CA GLU A 8 3.21 6.11 12.63
C GLU A 8 1.75 6.43 12.96
N TRP A 9 0.94 6.59 11.92
CA TRP A 9 -0.52 6.60 12.03
C TRP A 9 -1.04 5.17 11.91
N ARG A 10 -1.89 4.74 12.86
CA ARG A 10 -2.53 3.43 12.83
C ARG A 10 -4.03 3.57 12.62
N LEU A 11 -4.55 2.83 11.65
CA LEU A 11 -5.99 2.65 11.48
C LEU A 11 -6.44 1.46 12.32
N VAL A 12 -7.38 1.70 13.22
CA VAL A 12 -7.93 0.66 14.11
C VAL A 12 -9.41 0.51 13.78
N SER A 13 -9.82 -0.68 13.36
CA SER A 13 -11.22 -0.99 13.15
C SER A 13 -11.92 -1.23 14.51
N PRO A 14 -13.21 -0.88 14.64
CA PRO A 14 -14.01 -1.34 15.77
C PRO A 14 -14.08 -2.87 15.81
N LEU A 15 -14.42 -3.42 16.98
CA LEU A 15 -14.62 -4.86 17.12
C LEU A 15 -15.84 -5.30 16.31
N ILE A 16 -15.61 -6.09 15.26
CA ILE A 16 -16.67 -6.66 14.44
C ILE A 16 -17.05 -8.02 15.02
N THR A 17 -18.20 -8.09 15.71
CA THR A 17 -18.70 -9.34 16.33
C THR A 17 -19.71 -10.08 15.44
N ARG A 18 -20.34 -9.39 14.49
CA ARG A 18 -21.34 -9.96 13.58
C ARG A 18 -21.02 -9.61 12.13
N CYS A 19 -20.41 -10.55 11.40
CA CYS A 19 -19.99 -10.33 10.02
C CYS A 19 -21.15 -10.13 9.02
N LEU A 20 -22.39 -10.47 9.39
CA LEU A 20 -23.57 -10.23 8.54
C LEU A 20 -24.03 -8.76 8.57
N GLU A 21 -23.71 -8.03 9.63
CA GLU A 21 -24.15 -6.64 9.85
C GLU A 21 -23.09 -5.62 9.40
N HIS A 22 -21.90 -6.10 9.02
CA HIS A 22 -20.78 -5.28 8.59
C HIS A 22 -20.22 -5.80 7.25
N PRO A 23 -19.72 -4.93 6.36
CA PRO A 23 -19.15 -5.33 5.07
C PRO A 23 -17.76 -5.99 5.24
N VAL A 24 -17.72 -7.15 5.90
CA VAL A 24 -16.53 -7.99 6.00
C VAL A 24 -16.45 -8.86 4.75
N SER A 25 -15.39 -8.67 3.98
CA SER A 25 -15.06 -9.48 2.80
C SER A 25 -13.98 -10.50 3.13
N PHE A 26 -13.77 -11.48 2.26
CA PHE A 26 -12.76 -12.53 2.43
C PHE A 26 -11.86 -12.60 1.20
N ARG A 27 -10.55 -12.66 1.41
CA ARG A 27 -9.57 -12.92 0.34
C ARG A 27 -8.90 -14.26 0.54
N GLU A 28 -8.43 -14.86 -0.55
CA GLU A 28 -7.62 -16.07 -0.49
C GLU A 28 -6.30 -15.79 0.25
N GLY A 29 -5.99 -16.62 1.24
CA GLY A 29 -4.69 -16.69 1.86
C GLY A 29 -4.03 -18.02 1.54
N HIS A 30 -2.74 -18.14 1.84
CA HIS A 30 -1.95 -19.34 1.52
C HIS A 30 -2.53 -20.66 2.07
N SER A 31 -3.28 -20.61 3.18
CA SER A 31 -3.86 -21.81 3.82
C SER A 31 -5.34 -21.67 4.20
N MET A 32 -5.89 -20.46 4.23
CA MET A 32 -7.26 -20.19 4.68
C MET A 32 -7.77 -18.86 4.12
N LEU A 33 -9.09 -18.66 4.15
CA LEU A 33 -9.70 -17.37 3.85
C LEU A 33 -9.33 -16.33 4.92
N VAL A 34 -8.92 -15.15 4.48
CA VAL A 34 -8.52 -14.04 5.35
C VAL A 34 -9.60 -12.96 5.31
N PRO A 35 -10.27 -12.67 6.45
CA PRO A 35 -11.26 -11.59 6.50
C PRO A 35 -10.58 -10.22 6.36
N TYR A 36 -11.26 -9.29 5.71
CA TYR A 36 -10.85 -7.89 5.62
C TYR A 36 -12.06 -6.95 5.56
N TYR A 37 -11.85 -5.73 6.06
CA TYR A 37 -12.84 -4.66 5.98
C TYR A 37 -12.40 -3.68 4.89
N ALA A 38 -13.18 -3.61 3.80
CA ALA A 38 -12.95 -2.63 2.76
C ALA A 38 -13.53 -1.28 3.20
N PHE A 39 -12.76 -0.21 3.05
CA PHE A 39 -13.22 1.14 3.25
C PHE A 39 -12.62 2.03 2.17
N ASP A 40 -13.36 3.05 1.78
CA ASP A 40 -12.90 4.01 0.79
C ASP A 40 -11.95 5.03 1.44
N LEU A 41 -10.83 5.31 0.80
CA LEU A 41 -9.81 6.24 1.27
C LEU A 41 -10.03 7.67 0.74
N GLY A 42 -11.06 7.90 -0.09
CA GLY A 42 -11.38 9.25 -0.59
C GLY A 42 -12.56 9.26 -1.56
N GLN A 43 -12.84 10.41 -2.17
CA GLN A 43 -13.90 10.51 -3.19
C GLN A 43 -13.43 9.85 -4.48
N ALA A 44 -14.06 8.73 -4.84
CA ALA A 44 -13.79 7.92 -6.03
C ALA A 44 -13.67 8.73 -7.35
N GLU A 45 -14.28 9.90 -7.41
CA GLU A 45 -14.34 10.78 -8.59
C GLU A 45 -13.02 11.49 -8.92
N ALA A 46 -12.18 11.78 -7.92
CA ALA A 46 -10.93 12.52 -8.14
C ALA A 46 -9.69 11.62 -8.29
N GLY A 47 -9.82 10.32 -7.99
CA GLY A 47 -8.69 9.40 -7.84
C GLY A 47 -7.82 9.76 -6.62
N MET A 48 -7.19 8.75 -6.00
CA MET A 48 -6.23 9.01 -4.93
C MET A 48 -5.00 9.69 -5.51
N GLN A 49 -4.76 10.94 -5.10
CA GLN A 49 -3.55 11.66 -5.47
C GLN A 49 -2.36 11.12 -4.67
N LEU A 50 -1.38 10.57 -5.38
CA LEU A 50 -0.12 10.16 -4.78
C LEU A 50 0.81 11.37 -4.75
N GLU A 51 1.35 11.68 -3.57
CA GLU A 51 2.34 12.74 -3.42
C GLU A 51 3.70 12.30 -3.96
N HIS A 52 4.18 11.14 -3.54
CA HIS A 52 5.49 10.59 -3.93
C HIS A 52 5.50 9.08 -3.75
N VAL A 53 6.26 8.37 -4.58
CA VAL A 53 6.40 6.91 -4.48
C VAL A 53 7.87 6.53 -4.33
N TYR A 54 8.15 5.68 -3.35
CA TYR A 54 9.47 5.08 -3.20
C TYR A 54 9.49 3.65 -3.74
N LEU A 55 10.49 3.33 -4.57
CA LEU A 55 10.84 1.97 -4.92
C LEU A 55 11.73 1.40 -3.81
N GLY A 56 11.26 0.31 -3.18
CA GLY A 56 12.03 -0.43 -2.19
C GLY A 56 13.25 -1.16 -2.79
N PRO A 57 14.12 -1.73 -1.95
CA PRO A 57 15.35 -2.37 -2.40
C PRO A 57 15.09 -3.58 -3.31
N THR A 58 15.82 -3.67 -4.44
CA THR A 58 15.60 -4.69 -5.49
C THR A 58 16.91 -5.07 -6.17
N ASN A 59 16.97 -6.28 -6.74
CA ASN A 59 18.15 -6.80 -7.44
C ASN A 59 18.45 -6.07 -8.77
N ASN A 60 17.47 -5.41 -9.37
CA ASN A 60 17.65 -4.65 -10.61
C ASN A 60 16.88 -3.32 -10.53
N ILE A 61 17.59 -2.27 -10.11
CA ILE A 61 17.02 -0.94 -9.84
C ILE A 61 16.45 -0.33 -11.12
N ASP A 62 17.21 -0.31 -12.21
CA ASP A 62 16.81 0.38 -13.45
C ASP A 62 15.56 -0.27 -14.06
N LEU A 63 15.54 -1.61 -14.15
CA LEU A 63 14.39 -2.34 -14.67
C LEU A 63 13.16 -2.12 -13.78
N SER A 64 13.32 -2.15 -12.47
CA SER A 64 12.23 -1.97 -11.51
C SER A 64 11.69 -0.53 -11.52
N MET A 65 12.55 0.48 -11.65
CA MET A 65 12.14 1.88 -11.78
C MET A 65 11.39 2.12 -13.11
N HIS A 66 11.85 1.48 -14.19
CA HIS A 66 11.20 1.58 -15.48
C HIS A 66 9.81 0.92 -15.48
N SER A 67 9.70 -0.32 -14.99
CA SER A 67 8.43 -1.03 -14.91
C SER A 67 7.42 -0.34 -13.99
N LEU A 68 7.87 0.20 -12.85
CA LEU A 68 7.04 1.01 -11.95
C LEU A 68 6.47 2.24 -12.66
N ARG A 69 7.30 2.95 -13.44
CA ARG A 69 6.84 4.12 -14.21
C ARG A 69 5.77 3.73 -15.24
N LEU A 70 6.02 2.67 -16.01
CA LEU A 70 5.06 2.20 -17.02
C LEU A 70 3.73 1.76 -16.39
N TYR A 71 3.79 1.09 -15.24
CA TYR A 71 2.61 0.65 -14.51
C TYR A 71 1.78 1.83 -13.98
N LEU A 72 2.43 2.82 -13.36
CA LEU A 72 1.72 4.03 -12.90
C LEU A 72 1.05 4.77 -14.06
N GLN A 73 1.73 4.86 -15.21
CA GLN A 73 1.18 5.45 -16.43
C GLN A 73 -0.03 4.69 -16.96
N SER A 74 -0.01 3.35 -16.97
CA SER A 74 -1.16 2.56 -17.43
C SER A 74 -2.37 2.67 -16.50
N CYS A 75 -2.14 2.95 -15.22
CA CYS A 75 -3.19 3.28 -14.26
C CYS A 75 -3.67 4.73 -14.34
N GLY A 76 -3.08 5.58 -15.19
CA GLY A 76 -3.39 7.02 -15.25
C GLY A 76 -2.95 7.79 -13.99
N VAL A 77 -2.01 7.25 -13.22
CA VAL A 77 -1.54 7.83 -11.95
C VAL A 77 -0.20 8.52 -12.17
N THR A 78 -0.09 9.79 -11.79
CA THR A 78 1.17 10.53 -11.82
C THR A 78 1.43 11.16 -10.45
N PRO A 79 2.39 10.65 -9.65
CA PRO A 79 2.69 11.22 -8.35
C PRO A 79 3.24 12.65 -8.45
N ALA A 80 2.80 13.55 -7.58
CA ALA A 80 3.14 14.98 -7.67
C ALA A 80 4.66 15.26 -7.61
N ARG A 81 5.40 14.54 -6.77
CA ARG A 81 6.86 14.60 -6.64
C ARG A 81 7.58 13.45 -7.34
N GLY A 82 6.86 12.65 -8.13
CA GLY A 82 7.41 11.55 -8.91
C GLY A 82 7.77 10.30 -8.11
N ILE A 83 8.74 9.53 -8.64
CA ILE A 83 9.20 8.25 -8.10
C ILE A 83 10.68 8.32 -7.72
N SER A 84 11.08 7.68 -6.62
CA SER A 84 12.50 7.62 -6.23
C SER A 84 12.88 6.26 -5.67
N TYR A 85 14.12 5.84 -5.88
CA TYR A 85 14.66 4.67 -5.18
C TYR A 85 14.92 5.03 -3.71
N CYS A 86 14.50 4.16 -2.79
CA CYS A 86 14.71 4.39 -1.36
C CYS A 86 16.20 4.20 -0.98
N GLN A 87 16.63 4.83 0.10
CA GLN A 87 17.99 4.70 0.63
C GLN A 87 18.13 3.58 1.67
N ILE A 88 17.09 2.75 1.83
CA ILE A 88 17.10 1.63 2.76
C ILE A 88 18.00 0.53 2.15
N PRO A 89 18.96 -0.02 2.90
CA PRO A 89 19.85 -1.05 2.38
C PRO A 89 19.08 -2.34 2.05
N PHE A 90 19.43 -2.98 0.93
CA PHE A 90 18.88 -4.28 0.57
C PHE A 90 19.36 -5.35 1.57
N ARG A 91 18.43 -5.97 2.30
CA ARG A 91 18.74 -7.14 3.13
C ARG A 91 18.67 -8.39 2.29
N GLN A 92 19.82 -8.98 1.97
CA GLN A 92 19.89 -10.37 1.54
C GLN A 92 19.47 -11.24 2.72
N ARG A 93 18.40 -12.02 2.55
CA ARG A 93 17.98 -13.05 3.50
C ARG A 93 18.75 -14.34 3.23
#